data_AF-A0A416MDB2-F1
#
_entry.id   AF-A0A416MDB2-F1
#
_cell.length_a   1.000
_cell.length_b   1.000
_cell.length_c   1.000
_cell.angle_alpha   90.00
_cell.angle_beta   90.00
_cell.angle_gamma   90.00
#
_symmetry.space_group_name_H-M   'P 1'
#
loop_
_entity.id
_entity.type
_entity.pdbx_description
1 polymer ?
#
loop_
_entity_poly.entity_id
_entity_poly.type
_entity_poly.pdbx_seq_one_letter_code
_entity_poly.pdbx_strand_id
1 'polypeptide(L)'
;RSTVLKENLQSVIKAKNWEAEVIVDVNHGDLQSLKREGVNLFLIPEDIARYIDYSSVSKDECFKLTHDEYESGNIDRVVKYIEEN
;
A
#
# COMPACT_ATOMS: atom_id res chain seq x y z
N ARG A 1 8.56 5.30 8.53
CA ARG A 1 8.41 3.95 7.94
C ARG A 1 7.63 4.04 6.64
N SER A 2 6.39 4.53 6.66
CA SER A 2 5.60 4.80 5.45
C SER A 2 6.29 5.73 4.43
N THR A 3 7.10 6.69 4.89
CA THR A 3 7.90 7.57 4.00
C THR A 3 8.94 6.78 3.18
N VAL A 4 9.66 5.84 3.81
CA VAL A 4 10.69 5.03 3.13
C VAL A 4 10.04 4.10 2.11
N LEU A 5 8.92 3.46 2.47
CA LEU A 5 8.12 2.67 1.52
C LEU A 5 7.65 3.51 0.33
N LYS A 6 7.15 4.72 0.59
CA LYS A 6 6.74 5.64 -0.47
C LYS A 6 7.89 5.97 -1.41
N GLU A 7 9.05 6.35 -0.87
CA GLU A 7 10.24 6.68 -1.66
C GLU A 7 10.72 5.51 -2.51
N ASN A 8 10.76 4.30 -1.94
CA ASN A 8 11.14 3.09 -2.67
C ASN A 8 10.15 2.78 -3.80
N LEU A 9 8.84 2.82 -3.54
CA LEU A 9 7.81 2.58 -4.55
C LEU A 9 7.85 3.64 -5.65
N GLN A 10 7.97 4.92 -5.30
CA GLN A 10 8.09 6.01 -6.27
C GLN A 10 9.33 5.88 -7.14
N SER A 11 10.44 5.39 -6.57
CA SER A 11 11.66 5.14 -7.32
C SER A 11 11.45 4.04 -8.36
N VAL A 12 10.78 2.94 -8.00
CA VAL A 12 10.47 1.85 -8.93
C VAL A 12 9.45 2.27 -9.99
N ILE A 13 8.39 2.97 -9.62
CA ILE A 13 7.38 3.51 -10.55
C ILE A 13 8.06 4.36 -11.63
N LYS A 14 8.94 5.28 -11.22
CA LYS A 14 9.73 6.11 -12.16
C LYS A 14 10.65 5.27 -13.03
N ALA A 15 11.37 4.31 -12.44
CA ALA A 15 12.31 3.46 -13.17
C ALA A 15 11.62 2.55 -14.21
N LYS A 16 10.41 2.09 -13.91
CA LYS A 16 9.58 1.25 -14.79
C LYS A 16 8.64 2.05 -15.71
N ASN A 17 8.63 3.38 -15.59
CA ASN A 17 7.74 4.27 -16.33
C ASN A 17 6.24 3.91 -16.17
N TRP A 18 5.84 3.57 -14.94
CA TRP A 18 4.44 3.31 -14.61
C TRP A 18 3.70 4.62 -14.38
N GLU A 19 2.46 4.71 -14.90
CA GLU A 19 1.55 5.82 -14.62
C GLU A 19 0.82 5.59 -13.29
N ALA A 20 1.56 5.68 -12.18
CA ALA A 20 1.04 5.45 -10.84
C ALA A 20 1.51 6.52 -9.84
N GLU A 21 0.68 6.82 -8.85
CA GLU A 21 1.03 7.70 -7.73
C GLU A 21 0.96 6.93 -6.40
N VAL A 22 1.91 7.22 -5.51
CA VAL A 22 1.93 6.66 -4.16
C VAL A 22 1.46 7.70 -3.15
N ILE A 23 0.27 7.46 -2.61
CA ILE A 23 -0.33 8.27 -1.55
C ILE A 23 -0.08 7.57 -0.22
N VAL A 24 0.34 8.33 0.80
CA VAL A 24 0.45 7.85 2.17
C VAL A 24 -0.68 8.47 2.95
N ASP A 25 -1.69 7.68 3.26
CA ASP A 25 -2.74 8.09 4.18
C ASP A 25 -2.37 7.71 5.61
N VAL A 26 -2.42 8.71 6.49
CA VAL A 26 -2.24 8.54 7.94
C VAL A 26 -3.57 8.66 8.69
N ASN A 27 -4.66 8.96 7.98
CA ASN A 27 -5.98 9.00 8.57
C ASN A 27 -6.42 7.57 8.93
N HIS A 28 -7.09 7.43 10.05
CA HIS A 28 -7.37 6.15 10.71
C HIS A 28 -8.40 5.23 10.00
N GLY A 29 -8.44 5.20 8.66
CA GLY A 29 -9.16 4.18 7.92
C GLY A 29 -10.39 4.61 7.12
N ASP A 30 -10.47 5.85 6.59
CA ASP A 30 -11.48 6.18 5.57
C ASP A 30 -11.05 5.69 4.17
N LEU A 31 -10.85 4.37 4.08
CA LEU A 31 -10.48 3.70 2.84
C LEU A 31 -11.59 3.81 1.78
N GLN A 32 -12.84 4.04 2.19
CA GLN A 32 -13.98 4.22 1.29
C GLN A 32 -13.94 5.58 0.58
N SER A 33 -13.46 6.65 1.25
CA SER A 33 -13.15 7.91 0.54
C SER A 33 -12.01 7.72 -0.44
N LEU A 34 -10.92 7.05 -0.05
CA LEU A 34 -9.77 6.82 -0.92
C LEU A 34 -10.14 5.99 -2.17
N LYS A 35 -11.01 4.98 -2.05
CA LYS A 35 -11.53 4.26 -3.22
C LYS A 35 -12.32 5.20 -4.14
N ARG A 36 -13.13 6.10 -3.60
CA ARG A 36 -13.88 7.10 -4.39
C ARG A 36 -12.97 8.13 -5.06
N GLU A 37 -11.82 8.42 -4.46
CA GLU A 37 -10.76 9.25 -5.04
C GLU A 37 -9.96 8.54 -6.13
N GLY A 38 -10.23 7.25 -6.36
CA GLY A 38 -9.64 6.48 -7.46
C GLY A 38 -8.41 5.66 -7.07
N VAL A 39 -8.15 5.43 -5.78
CA VAL A 39 -7.05 4.54 -5.35
C VAL A 39 -7.35 3.10 -5.76
N ASN A 40 -6.46 2.52 -6.59
CA ASN A 40 -6.61 1.17 -7.13
C ASN A 40 -6.04 0.06 -6.24
N LEU A 41 -4.99 0.35 -5.45
CA LEU A 41 -4.30 -0.63 -4.62
C LEU A 41 -4.02 -0.07 -3.22
N PHE A 42 -4.43 -0.81 -2.20
CA PHE A 42 -4.15 -0.48 -0.81
C PHE A 42 -3.04 -1.38 -0.27
N LEU A 43 -2.03 -0.76 0.35
CA LEU A 43 -0.96 -1.47 1.07
C LEU A 43 -1.23 -1.34 2.58
N ILE A 44 -1.54 -2.46 3.24
CA ILE A 44 -1.87 -2.47 4.67
C ILE A 44 -0.83 -3.29 5.44
N PRO A 45 -0.08 -2.69 6.37
CA PRO A 45 0.80 -3.42 7.28
C PRO A 45 -0.01 -4.35 8.18
N GLU A 46 0.43 -5.61 8.30
CA GLU A 46 -0.26 -6.64 9.10
C GLU A 46 -0.50 -6.22 10.56
N ASP A 47 0.44 -5.49 11.17
CA ASP A 47 0.27 -5.05 12.54
C ASP A 47 -0.80 -3.96 12.68
N ILE A 48 -0.89 -3.04 11.72
CA ILE A 48 -1.92 -2.00 11.71
C ILE A 48 -3.30 -2.61 11.45
N ALA A 49 -3.36 -3.66 10.61
CA ALA A 49 -4.59 -4.41 10.33
C ALA A 49 -5.26 -5.00 11.57
N ARG A 50 -4.55 -5.09 12.71
CA ARG A 50 -5.09 -5.57 14.00
C ARG A 50 -5.70 -4.47 14.86
N TYR A 51 -5.32 -3.20 14.66
CA TYR A 51 -5.71 -2.08 15.52
C TYR A 51 -6.84 -1.23 14.93
N ILE A 52 -7.04 -1.26 13.61
CA ILE A 52 -8.08 -0.50 12.92
C ILE A 52 -9.12 -1.48 12.37
N ASP A 53 -10.39 -1.15 12.59
CA ASP A 53 -11.50 -1.94 12.06
C ASP A 53 -11.64 -1.72 10.55
N TYR A 54 -10.89 -2.50 9.78
CA TYR A 54 -11.01 -2.58 8.33
C TYR A 54 -12.15 -3.51 7.89
N SER A 55 -13.14 -3.81 8.73
CA SER A 55 -14.28 -4.68 8.36
C SER A 55 -15.08 -4.16 7.17
N SER A 56 -15.10 -2.85 6.94
CA SER A 56 -15.72 -2.21 5.77
C SER A 56 -14.87 -2.30 4.50
N VAL A 57 -13.70 -2.94 4.56
CA VAL A 57 -12.79 -3.11 3.44
C VAL A 57 -12.65 -4.58 3.12
N SER A 58 -12.80 -4.90 1.84
CA SER A 58 -12.47 -6.23 1.35
C SER A 58 -10.98 -6.43 1.49
N LYS A 59 -10.56 -7.20 2.49
CA LYS A 59 -9.15 -7.53 2.73
C LYS A 59 -8.52 -8.30 1.56
N ASP A 60 -9.34 -8.84 0.67
CA ASP A 60 -8.92 -9.52 -0.56
C ASP A 60 -8.51 -8.51 -1.65
N GLU A 61 -8.96 -7.26 -1.57
CA GLU A 61 -8.57 -6.17 -2.49
C GLU A 61 -7.34 -5.38 -1.99
N CYS A 62 -6.77 -5.78 -0.85
CA CYS A 62 -5.64 -5.11 -0.22
C CYS A 62 -4.41 -6.00 -0.26
N PHE A 63 -3.26 -5.41 -0.57
CA PHE A 63 -1.98 -6.08 -0.42
C PHE A 63 -1.50 -5.96 1.03
N LYS A 64 -1.26 -7.09 1.68
CA LYS A 64 -0.78 -7.15 3.06
C LYS A 64 0.74 -7.14 3.10
N LEU A 65 1.28 -6.11 3.72
CA LEU A 65 2.70 -6.03 4.03
C LEU A 65 2.96 -6.75 5.35
N THR A 66 3.94 -7.65 5.37
CA THR A 66 4.41 -8.24 6.63
C THR A 66 5.04 -7.16 7.51
N HIS A 67 5.20 -7.45 8.81
CA HIS A 67 5.95 -6.59 9.72
C HIS A 67 7.32 -6.23 9.14
N ASP A 68 8.10 -7.24 8.75
CA ASP A 68 9.47 -7.05 8.26
C ASP A 68 9.52 -6.23 6.97
N GLU A 69 8.58 -6.43 6.04
CA GLU A 69 8.48 -5.63 4.82
C GLU A 69 8.19 -4.16 5.13
N TYR A 70 7.26 -3.91 6.05
CA TYR A 70 6.92 -2.56 6.46
C TYR A 70 8.07 -1.86 7.20
N GLU A 71 8.77 -2.58 8.07
CA GLU A 71 9.89 -2.06 8.85
C GLU A 71 11.11 -1.76 7.98
N SER A 72 11.46 -2.68 7.09
CA SER A 72 12.63 -2.55 6.20
C SER A 72 12.38 -1.65 5.00
N GLY A 73 11.12 -1.40 4.65
CA GLY A 73 10.75 -0.74 3.40
C GLY A 73 10.95 -1.64 2.17
N ASN A 74 10.98 -2.96 2.34
CA ASN A 74 11.07 -3.91 1.24
C ASN A 74 9.77 -3.90 0.43
N ILE A 75 9.89 -3.68 -0.88
CA ILE A 75 8.77 -3.55 -1.82
C ILE A 75 8.75 -4.65 -2.88
N ASP A 76 9.65 -5.63 -2.82
CA ASP A 76 9.83 -6.62 -3.89
C ASP A 76 8.54 -7.38 -4.20
N ARG A 77 7.81 -7.81 -3.16
CA ARG A 77 6.53 -8.49 -3.33
C ARG A 77 5.43 -7.57 -3.83
N VAL A 78 5.45 -6.28 -3.46
CA VAL A 78 4.48 -5.29 -3.97
C VAL A 78 4.71 -5.06 -5.46
N VAL A 79 5.97 -4.85 -5.86
CA VAL A 79 6.35 -4.65 -7.26
C VAL A 79 5.96 -5.85 -8.10
N LYS A 80 6.29 -7.05 -7.64
CA LYS A 80 5.92 -8.29 -8.31
C LYS A 80 4.39 -8.42 -8.45
N TYR A 81 3.64 -8.07 -7.42
CA TYR A 81 2.18 -8.10 -7.47
C TYR A 81 1.59 -7.14 -8.50
N ILE A 82 2.13 -5.91 -8.59
CA ILE A 82 1.73 -4.91 -9.61
C ILE A 82 2.11 -5.37 -11.02
N GLU A 83 3.20 -6.12 -11.19
CA GLU A 83 3.56 -6.67 -12.50
C GLU A 83 2.65 -7.82 -12.96
N GLU A 84 2.06 -8.55 -12.01
CA GLU A 84 1.20 -9.70 -12.26
C GLU A 84 -0.29 -9.33 -12.44
N ASN A 85 -0.69 -8.07 -12.18
CA ASN A 85 -2.08 -7.58 -12.22
C ASN A 85 -2.20 -6.28 -13.02
#